data_AF-A0A9N7LX43-F1
#
_entry.id   AF-A0A9N7LX43-F1
#
_cell.length_a   1.000
_cell.length_b   1.000
_cell.length_c   1.000
_cell.angle_alpha   90.00
_cell.angle_beta   90.00
_cell.angle_gamma   90.00
#
_symmetry.space_group_name_H-M   'P 1'
#
loop_
_entity.id
_entity.type
_entity.pdbx_description
1 polymer ?
#
loop_
_entity_poly.entity_id
_entity_poly.type
_entity_poly.pdbx_seq_one_letter_code
_entity_poly.pdbx_strand_id
1 'polypeptide(L)'
;MHTAWNNGANDTWLPSQYSQIRQGNIPACMGYYTRADLPIHYMLADTFTICDDYYCSMLTGTALNRLYWLSAWIDPDGTNGGPLLNEPNFLPLQPFSWRIMPENLEDAGISWKVYQNKFFGHYINSPISDNGLVQAFKQTADPRSNLARFGIAPTYPQDFVLDVKANRLPKVSWVVPNIIQSEHPALPVNVGAVAIVNILRTLLSNPAVWEKTRKRPR
;
A
#
# COMPACT_ATOMS: atom_id res chain seq x y z
N MET A 1 -11.47 6.24 -14.49
CA MET A 1 -10.07 6.29 -14.96
C MET A 1 -9.95 6.12 -16.48
N HIS A 2 -10.42 5.01 -17.08
CA HIS A 2 -10.34 4.83 -18.54
C HIS A 2 -10.99 5.95 -19.35
N THR A 3 -12.17 6.43 -18.93
CA THR A 3 -12.80 7.61 -19.56
C THR A 3 -11.86 8.80 -19.52
N ALA A 4 -11.39 9.19 -18.32
CA ALA A 4 -10.45 10.32 -18.15
C ALA A 4 -9.22 10.25 -19.06
N TRP A 5 -8.63 9.05 -19.18
CA TRP A 5 -7.48 8.79 -20.05
C TRP A 5 -7.79 8.92 -21.55
N ASN A 6 -9.03 8.64 -21.95
CA ASN A 6 -9.58 8.84 -23.30
C ASN A 6 -8.64 8.37 -24.44
N ASN A 7 -8.29 7.08 -24.44
CA ASN A 7 -7.40 6.48 -25.45
C ASN A 7 -6.05 7.22 -25.63
N GLY A 8 -5.54 7.82 -24.55
CA GLY A 8 -4.28 8.57 -24.54
C GLY A 8 -4.43 10.08 -24.74
N ALA A 9 -5.62 10.59 -25.06
CA ALA A 9 -5.85 12.04 -25.17
C ALA A 9 -5.79 12.76 -23.81
N ASN A 10 -6.08 12.03 -22.72
CA ASN A 10 -5.94 12.51 -21.34
C ASN A 10 -6.71 13.81 -21.03
N ASP A 11 -7.87 14.00 -21.65
CA ASP A 11 -8.60 15.27 -21.75
C ASP A 11 -10.01 15.25 -21.14
N THR A 12 -10.48 14.13 -20.59
CA THR A 12 -11.85 14.03 -20.05
C THR A 12 -11.92 13.87 -18.52
N TRP A 13 -10.89 14.34 -17.80
CA TRP A 13 -10.84 14.29 -16.33
C TRP A 13 -12.10 14.89 -15.68
N LEU A 14 -12.45 16.13 -15.99
CA LEU A 14 -13.64 16.78 -15.41
C LEU A 14 -14.96 16.07 -15.79
N PRO A 15 -15.26 15.81 -17.08
CA PRO A 15 -16.45 15.05 -17.48
C PRO A 15 -16.55 13.68 -16.82
N SER A 16 -15.43 12.96 -16.66
CA SER A 16 -15.40 11.62 -16.07
C SER A 16 -15.81 11.61 -14.61
N GLN A 17 -15.61 12.70 -13.88
CA GLN A 17 -15.98 12.83 -12.47
C GLN A 17 -17.44 13.26 -12.27
N TYR A 18 -18.06 13.88 -13.28
CA TYR A 18 -19.42 14.41 -13.20
C TYR A 18 -20.46 13.33 -12.85
N SER A 19 -20.24 12.09 -13.29
CA SER A 19 -21.12 10.95 -13.00
C SER A 19 -20.80 10.23 -11.69
N GLN A 20 -19.70 10.58 -11.01
CA GLN A 20 -19.13 9.79 -9.90
C GLN A 20 -19.10 10.54 -8.56
N ILE A 21 -19.00 11.87 -8.57
CA ILE A 21 -18.79 12.68 -7.36
C ILE A 21 -19.84 13.80 -7.29
N ARG A 22 -20.22 14.23 -6.06
CA ARG A 22 -21.05 15.43 -5.87
C ARG A 22 -20.42 16.61 -6.62
N GLN A 23 -21.26 17.38 -7.32
CA GLN A 23 -20.83 18.42 -8.27
C GLN A 23 -19.79 19.41 -7.69
N GLY A 24 -19.90 19.77 -6.41
CA GLY A 24 -18.97 20.71 -5.76
C GLY A 24 -17.51 20.24 -5.67
N ASN A 25 -17.24 18.93 -5.76
CA ASN A 25 -15.88 18.38 -5.65
C ASN A 25 -15.24 18.06 -7.02
N ILE A 26 -15.96 18.23 -8.13
CA ILE A 26 -15.44 17.94 -9.47
C ILE A 26 -14.16 18.74 -9.77
N PRO A 27 -14.07 20.05 -9.47
CA PRO A 27 -12.84 20.81 -9.75
C PRO A 27 -11.60 20.30 -9.01
N ALA A 28 -11.78 19.60 -7.88
CA ALA A 28 -10.66 19.09 -7.09
C ALA A 28 -9.81 18.06 -7.86
N CYS A 29 -10.36 17.39 -8.88
CA CYS A 29 -9.57 16.45 -9.70
C CYS A 29 -8.49 17.12 -10.56
N MET A 30 -8.60 18.44 -10.80
CA MET A 30 -7.61 19.24 -11.51
C MET A 30 -6.70 20.02 -10.55
N GLY A 31 -6.91 19.89 -9.24
CA GLY A 31 -6.09 20.54 -8.23
C GLY A 31 -4.71 19.90 -8.14
N TYR A 32 -3.74 20.69 -7.70
CA TYR A 32 -2.39 20.22 -7.38
C TYR A 32 -1.93 20.84 -6.06
N TYR A 33 -1.05 20.13 -5.37
CA TYR A 33 -0.45 20.62 -4.13
C TYR A 33 0.86 21.36 -4.39
N THR A 34 1.04 22.46 -3.69
CA THR A 34 2.28 23.24 -3.68
C THR A 34 3.23 22.75 -2.59
N ARG A 35 4.44 23.31 -2.58
CA ARG A 35 5.43 23.09 -1.51
C ARG A 35 4.89 23.45 -0.12
N ALA A 36 4.04 24.47 -0.03
CA ALA A 36 3.46 24.89 1.24
C ALA A 36 2.43 23.88 1.77
N ASP A 37 1.77 23.14 0.88
CA ASP A 37 0.75 22.16 1.25
C ASP A 37 1.36 20.82 1.71
N LEU A 38 2.51 20.43 1.12
CA LEU A 38 3.17 19.14 1.38
C LEU A 38 4.64 19.29 1.83
N PRO A 39 4.95 20.07 2.88
CA PRO A 39 6.34 20.40 3.24
C PRO A 39 7.21 19.17 3.53
N ILE A 40 6.66 18.12 4.14
CA ILE A 40 7.40 16.88 4.43
C ILE A 40 7.74 16.11 3.15
N HIS A 41 6.83 16.04 2.18
CA HIS A 41 7.09 15.33 0.92
C HIS A 41 8.18 16.03 0.11
N TYR A 42 8.10 17.35 0.00
CA TYR A 42 9.11 18.12 -0.71
C TYR A 42 10.47 18.09 0.00
N MET A 43 10.51 18.11 1.34
CA MET A 43 11.75 17.89 2.09
C MET A 43 12.38 16.52 1.75
N LEU A 44 11.58 15.46 1.64
CA LEU A 44 12.08 14.14 1.26
C LEU A 44 12.53 14.08 -0.19
N ALA A 45 11.79 14.69 -1.11
CA ALA A 45 12.19 14.81 -2.52
C ALA A 45 13.50 15.60 -2.69
N ASP A 46 13.72 16.63 -1.88
CA ASP A 46 14.97 17.41 -1.89
C ASP A 46 16.15 16.63 -1.27
N THR A 47 15.87 15.63 -0.42
CA THR A 47 16.89 14.87 0.32
C THR A 47 17.23 13.51 -0.32
N PHE A 48 16.27 12.91 -1.02
CA PHE A 48 16.35 11.56 -1.57
C PHE A 48 15.96 11.54 -3.05
N THR A 49 16.28 10.43 -3.72
CA THR A 49 15.87 10.22 -5.11
C THR A 49 14.37 9.97 -5.21
N ILE A 50 13.74 10.62 -6.18
CA ILE A 50 12.38 10.34 -6.62
C ILE A 50 12.41 9.65 -7.99
N CYS A 51 11.38 8.85 -8.28
CA CYS A 51 11.11 8.33 -9.61
C CYS A 51 9.87 9.05 -10.13
N ASP A 52 10.06 10.07 -10.97
CA ASP A 52 8.99 10.88 -11.55
C ASP A 52 8.30 10.23 -12.76
N ASP A 53 8.89 9.14 -13.28
CA ASP A 53 8.32 8.24 -14.29
C ASP A 53 7.83 6.91 -13.67
N TYR A 54 7.06 7.01 -12.58
CA TYR A 54 6.52 5.85 -11.85
C TYR A 54 4.99 5.76 -11.97
N TYR A 55 4.50 4.73 -12.64
CA TYR A 55 3.08 4.51 -12.90
C TYR A 55 2.50 3.38 -12.07
N CYS A 56 1.20 3.46 -11.78
CA CYS A 56 0.46 2.33 -11.25
C CYS A 56 0.41 1.18 -12.28
N SER A 57 0.34 -0.06 -11.80
CA SER A 57 0.28 -1.23 -12.69
C SER A 57 -1.04 -1.29 -13.48
N MET A 58 -2.13 -0.76 -12.90
CA MET A 58 -3.45 -0.72 -13.51
C MET A 58 -4.12 0.64 -13.29
N LEU A 59 -4.80 1.16 -14.32
CA LEU A 59 -5.60 2.39 -14.28
C LEU A 59 -6.92 2.20 -13.49
N THR A 60 -6.81 1.86 -12.22
CA THR A 60 -7.90 1.42 -11.33
C THR A 60 -7.62 1.80 -9.86
N GLY A 61 -8.48 1.33 -8.95
CA GLY A 61 -8.41 1.59 -7.51
C GLY A 61 -7.33 0.81 -6.75
N THR A 62 -7.49 0.81 -5.43
CA THR A 62 -6.53 0.33 -4.45
C THR A 62 -6.30 -1.18 -4.51
N ALA A 63 -7.35 -2.00 -4.52
CA ALA A 63 -7.25 -3.45 -4.35
C ALA A 63 -6.41 -4.11 -5.45
N LEU A 64 -6.67 -3.75 -6.71
CA LEU A 64 -5.99 -4.33 -7.86
C LEU A 64 -4.52 -3.89 -7.92
N ASN A 65 -4.22 -2.62 -7.61
CA ASN A 65 -2.83 -2.15 -7.56
C ASN A 65 -2.07 -2.75 -6.38
N ARG A 66 -2.73 -3.04 -5.26
CA ARG A 66 -2.11 -3.82 -4.16
C ARG A 66 -1.88 -5.28 -4.54
N LEU A 67 -2.73 -5.89 -5.37
CA LEU A 67 -2.48 -7.25 -5.91
C LEU A 67 -1.21 -7.22 -6.75
N TYR A 68 -1.05 -6.25 -7.66
CA TYR A 68 0.22 -6.08 -8.38
C TYR A 68 1.42 -5.82 -7.48
N TRP A 69 1.27 -4.98 -6.45
CA TRP A 69 2.34 -4.70 -5.49
C TRP A 69 2.81 -5.95 -4.73
N LEU A 70 1.89 -6.87 -4.43
CA LEU A 70 2.16 -8.08 -3.64
C LEU A 70 2.50 -9.31 -4.50
N SER A 71 1.99 -9.41 -5.72
CA SER A 71 2.11 -10.61 -6.56
C SER A 71 2.49 -10.37 -8.02
N ALA A 72 2.63 -9.11 -8.45
CA ALA A 72 2.88 -8.75 -9.85
C ALA A 72 1.88 -9.36 -10.87
N TRP A 73 0.68 -9.72 -10.39
CA TRP A 73 -0.30 -10.50 -11.14
C TRP A 73 -1.70 -10.32 -10.53
N ILE A 74 -2.74 -10.44 -11.36
CA ILE A 74 -4.17 -10.35 -10.94
C ILE A 74 -5.05 -11.47 -11.47
N ASP A 75 -4.50 -12.50 -12.11
CA ASP A 75 -5.24 -13.63 -12.70
C ASP A 75 -6.18 -13.21 -13.85
N PRO A 76 -5.63 -12.66 -14.96
CA PRO A 76 -6.44 -12.19 -16.08
C PRO A 76 -7.27 -13.28 -16.75
N ASP A 77 -6.81 -14.54 -16.71
CA ASP A 77 -7.52 -15.69 -17.28
C ASP A 77 -8.66 -16.20 -16.37
N GLY A 78 -8.75 -15.70 -15.13
CA GLY A 78 -9.81 -16.01 -14.18
C GLY A 78 -9.82 -17.45 -13.68
N THR A 79 -8.66 -18.10 -13.62
CA THR A 79 -8.55 -19.53 -13.24
C THR A 79 -8.23 -19.73 -11.76
N ASN A 80 -7.88 -18.67 -11.04
CA ASN A 80 -7.39 -18.68 -9.66
C ASN A 80 -8.18 -17.73 -8.74
N GLY A 81 -9.42 -17.43 -9.10
CA GLY A 81 -10.35 -16.59 -8.33
C GLY A 81 -10.26 -15.09 -8.61
N GLY A 82 -9.39 -14.67 -9.54
CA GLY A 82 -9.43 -13.34 -10.13
C GLY A 82 -10.17 -13.34 -11.48
N PRO A 83 -9.95 -12.31 -12.33
CA PRO A 83 -9.38 -11.03 -11.94
C PRO A 83 -10.38 -10.23 -11.10
N LEU A 84 -9.86 -9.50 -10.13
CA LEU A 84 -10.65 -8.46 -9.50
C LEU A 84 -10.79 -7.32 -10.51
N LEU A 85 -12.02 -7.00 -10.93
CA LEU A 85 -12.27 -5.98 -11.96
C LEU A 85 -12.73 -4.62 -11.39
N ASN A 86 -13.29 -4.64 -10.19
CA ASN A 86 -13.82 -3.46 -9.52
C ASN A 86 -13.27 -3.37 -8.09
N GLU A 87 -13.15 -2.16 -7.56
CA GLU A 87 -12.80 -1.95 -6.15
C GLU A 87 -13.93 -2.48 -5.26
N PRO A 88 -13.68 -3.49 -4.41
CA PRO A 88 -14.73 -4.04 -3.58
C PRO A 88 -14.91 -3.18 -2.32
N ASN A 89 -16.16 -3.01 -1.86
CA ASN A 89 -16.44 -2.34 -0.58
C ASN A 89 -15.81 -3.10 0.60
N PHE A 90 -15.78 -4.43 0.50
CA PHE A 90 -15.12 -5.31 1.45
C PHE A 90 -14.26 -6.31 0.70
N LEU A 91 -13.03 -6.55 1.17
CA LEU A 91 -12.17 -7.55 0.58
C LEU A 91 -12.84 -8.93 0.64
N PRO A 92 -12.93 -9.65 -0.49
CA PRO A 92 -13.44 -11.00 -0.50
C PRO A 92 -12.54 -11.92 0.35
N LEU A 93 -13.16 -12.80 1.12
CA LEU A 93 -12.42 -13.75 1.95
C LEU A 93 -11.87 -14.88 1.07
N GLN A 94 -10.55 -14.91 0.94
CA GLN A 94 -9.80 -16.02 0.35
C GLN A 94 -10.25 -16.48 -1.07
N PRO A 95 -10.67 -15.60 -2.00
CA PRO A 95 -10.97 -16.05 -3.37
C PRO A 95 -9.70 -16.46 -4.12
N PHE A 96 -8.56 -15.84 -3.82
CA PHE A 96 -7.37 -15.91 -4.65
C PHE A 96 -6.52 -17.13 -4.29
N SER A 97 -6.04 -17.86 -5.29
CA SER A 97 -5.24 -19.08 -5.10
C SER A 97 -3.89 -19.08 -5.79
N TRP A 98 -3.52 -18.00 -6.47
CA TRP A 98 -2.20 -17.90 -7.09
C TRP A 98 -1.14 -17.58 -6.04
N ARG A 99 0.10 -17.82 -6.44
CA ARG A 99 1.29 -17.61 -5.63
C ARG A 99 1.71 -16.15 -5.58
N ILE A 100 2.15 -15.68 -4.41
CA ILE A 100 2.50 -14.27 -4.16
C ILE A 100 3.98 -14.08 -3.75
N MET A 101 4.45 -12.83 -3.77
CA MET A 101 5.86 -12.51 -3.48
C MET A 101 6.34 -13.02 -2.11
N PRO A 102 5.57 -12.94 -1.00
CA PRO A 102 5.92 -13.59 0.25
C PRO A 102 6.38 -15.04 0.14
N GLU A 103 5.67 -15.87 -0.63
CA GLU A 103 6.04 -17.29 -0.81
C GLU A 103 7.35 -17.43 -1.60
N ASN A 104 7.57 -16.58 -2.60
CA ASN A 104 8.86 -16.52 -3.32
C ASN A 104 10.03 -16.14 -2.42
N LEU A 105 9.81 -15.23 -1.46
CA LEU A 105 10.83 -14.84 -0.48
C LEU A 105 11.13 -15.99 0.49
N GLU A 106 10.12 -16.76 0.90
CA GLU A 106 10.30 -17.93 1.78
C GLU A 106 11.17 -19.00 1.14
N ASP A 107 10.87 -19.37 -0.10
CA ASP A 107 11.66 -20.37 -0.83
C ASP A 107 13.13 -19.91 -1.02
N ALA A 108 13.35 -18.60 -1.09
CA ALA A 108 14.68 -18.00 -1.16
C ALA A 108 15.37 -17.83 0.22
N GLY A 109 14.72 -18.21 1.33
CA GLY A 109 15.24 -17.99 2.68
C GLY A 109 15.35 -16.51 3.06
N ILE A 110 14.55 -15.63 2.45
CA ILE A 110 14.52 -14.20 2.71
C ILE A 110 13.39 -13.90 3.70
N SER A 111 13.74 -13.40 4.88
CA SER A 111 12.75 -13.01 5.88
C SER A 111 11.91 -11.83 5.42
N TRP A 112 10.61 -11.93 5.65
CA TRP A 112 9.64 -10.91 5.25
C TRP A 112 8.55 -10.73 6.33
N LYS A 113 7.95 -9.54 6.41
CA LYS A 113 6.72 -9.29 7.18
C LYS A 113 5.90 -8.15 6.56
N VAL A 114 4.58 -8.21 6.76
CA VAL A 114 3.66 -7.11 6.50
C VAL A 114 3.21 -6.54 7.85
N TYR A 115 3.52 -5.27 8.10
CA TYR A 115 3.08 -4.52 9.27
C TYR A 115 1.89 -3.66 8.87
N GLN A 116 0.69 -4.09 9.27
CA GLN A 116 -0.56 -3.40 8.95
C GLN A 116 -1.13 -2.76 10.20
N ASN A 117 -1.66 -1.53 10.08
CA ASN A 117 -2.46 -0.96 11.16
C ASN A 117 -3.86 -1.57 11.16
N LYS A 118 -4.26 -2.12 12.31
CA LYS A 118 -5.52 -2.86 12.50
C LYS A 118 -6.62 -2.07 13.21
N PHE A 119 -6.36 -0.81 13.58
CA PHE A 119 -7.23 -0.04 14.49
C PHE A 119 -8.68 0.09 13.99
N PHE A 120 -8.88 0.27 12.68
CA PHE A 120 -10.22 0.35 12.07
C PHE A 120 -10.66 -0.96 11.40
N GLY A 121 -9.87 -2.02 11.50
CA GLY A 121 -10.07 -3.27 10.74
C GLY A 121 -11.42 -3.92 10.96
N HIS A 122 -11.89 -3.90 12.21
CA HIS A 122 -13.20 -4.45 12.57
C HIS A 122 -14.40 -3.68 11.97
N TYR A 123 -14.20 -2.42 11.59
CA TYR A 123 -15.26 -1.55 11.06
C TYR A 123 -15.17 -1.36 9.54
N ILE A 124 -14.00 -1.61 8.95
CA ILE A 124 -13.71 -1.44 7.53
C ILE A 124 -12.78 -2.60 7.12
N ASN A 125 -13.25 -3.55 6.30
CA ASN A 125 -12.41 -4.58 5.69
C ASN A 125 -12.02 -4.16 4.26
N SER A 126 -11.16 -3.14 4.15
CA SER A 126 -10.65 -2.58 2.89
C SER A 126 -9.23 -3.10 2.63
N PRO A 127 -8.71 -3.07 1.40
CA PRO A 127 -7.30 -3.34 1.13
C PRO A 127 -6.32 -2.51 1.98
N ILE A 128 -6.75 -1.38 2.55
CA ILE A 128 -5.97 -0.46 3.40
C ILE A 128 -6.18 -0.72 4.92
N SER A 129 -7.06 -1.65 5.31
CA SER A 129 -7.41 -1.90 6.71
C SER A 129 -7.51 -3.40 7.05
N ASP A 130 -7.69 -3.69 8.34
CA ASP A 130 -7.80 -5.04 8.92
C ASP A 130 -6.54 -5.91 8.73
N ASN A 131 -6.64 -7.02 8.00
CA ASN A 131 -5.55 -7.96 7.77
C ASN A 131 -4.83 -7.74 6.43
N GLY A 132 -5.16 -6.64 5.74
CA GLY A 132 -4.60 -6.30 4.44
C GLY A 132 -4.93 -7.31 3.34
N LEU A 133 -4.34 -7.10 2.17
CA LEU A 133 -4.63 -7.91 0.98
C LEU A 133 -4.16 -9.38 1.10
N VAL A 134 -3.20 -9.69 1.99
CA VAL A 134 -2.70 -11.06 2.18
C VAL A 134 -3.82 -12.01 2.60
N GLN A 135 -4.80 -11.56 3.40
CA GLN A 135 -5.93 -12.39 3.84
C GLN A 135 -6.83 -12.86 2.69
N ALA A 136 -6.81 -12.18 1.54
CA ALA A 136 -7.61 -12.56 0.38
C ALA A 136 -7.08 -13.81 -0.35
N PHE A 137 -5.98 -14.41 0.13
CA PHE A 137 -5.36 -15.61 -0.45
C PHE A 137 -5.71 -16.87 0.35
N LYS A 138 -6.13 -17.94 -0.34
CA LYS A 138 -6.51 -19.25 0.26
C LYS A 138 -5.44 -19.84 1.16
N GLN A 139 -4.17 -19.58 0.86
CA GLN A 139 -3.02 -20.04 1.63
C GLN A 139 -3.02 -19.50 3.07
N THR A 140 -3.79 -18.45 3.36
CA THR A 140 -3.99 -17.92 4.73
C THR A 140 -5.04 -18.65 5.55
N ALA A 141 -5.78 -19.61 4.97
CA ALA A 141 -6.79 -20.38 5.67
C ALA A 141 -6.23 -21.22 6.80
N ASP A 142 -4.97 -21.67 6.67
CA ASP A 142 -4.25 -22.27 7.79
C ASP A 142 -3.66 -21.16 8.67
N PRO A 143 -4.13 -20.98 9.93
CA PRO A 143 -3.56 -20.00 10.85
C PRO A 143 -2.11 -20.32 11.24
N ARG A 144 -1.63 -21.54 10.96
CA ARG A 144 -0.23 -21.94 11.16
C ARG A 144 0.67 -21.64 9.95
N SER A 145 0.10 -21.22 8.82
CA SER A 145 0.87 -20.81 7.65
C SER A 145 1.80 -19.63 7.97
N ASN A 146 2.92 -19.54 7.27
CA ASN A 146 3.79 -18.37 7.37
C ASN A 146 3.10 -17.10 6.87
N LEU A 147 2.20 -17.21 5.90
CA LEU A 147 1.39 -16.08 5.45
C LEU A 147 0.51 -15.51 6.57
N ALA A 148 -0.13 -16.37 7.38
CA ALA A 148 -0.84 -15.90 8.56
C ALA A 148 0.11 -15.29 9.61
N ARG A 149 1.25 -15.95 9.88
CA ARG A 149 2.22 -15.52 10.92
C ARG A 149 2.96 -14.23 10.60
N PHE A 150 3.27 -13.97 9.34
CA PHE A 150 4.12 -12.83 8.93
C PHE A 150 3.38 -11.81 8.05
N GLY A 151 2.29 -12.20 7.40
CA GLY A 151 1.48 -11.32 6.55
C GLY A 151 0.23 -10.79 7.22
N ILE A 152 -0.31 -11.50 8.22
CA ILE A 152 -1.53 -11.09 8.94
C ILE A 152 -1.22 -10.70 10.38
N ALA A 153 -0.53 -11.53 11.15
CA ALA A 153 -0.36 -11.32 12.59
C ALA A 153 0.34 -10.00 12.97
N PRO A 154 1.43 -9.57 12.31
CA PRO A 154 2.16 -8.37 12.72
C PRO A 154 1.34 -7.09 12.59
N THR A 155 1.60 -6.15 13.48
CA THR A 155 0.86 -4.89 13.59
C THR A 155 1.75 -3.67 13.42
N TYR A 156 1.20 -2.63 12.81
CA TYR A 156 1.78 -1.29 12.78
C TYR A 156 0.98 -0.33 13.70
N PRO A 157 1.63 0.46 14.57
CA PRO A 157 3.09 0.65 14.67
C PRO A 157 3.83 -0.30 15.62
N GLN A 158 3.12 -1.03 16.49
CA GLN A 158 3.72 -1.71 17.65
C GLN A 158 4.84 -2.70 17.29
N ASP A 159 4.54 -3.72 16.48
CA ASP A 159 5.53 -4.77 16.17
C ASP A 159 6.67 -4.23 15.30
N PHE A 160 6.37 -3.29 14.39
CA PHE A 160 7.38 -2.62 13.59
C PHE A 160 8.40 -1.89 14.47
N VAL A 161 7.94 -1.11 15.45
CA VAL A 161 8.83 -0.40 16.38
C VAL A 161 9.65 -1.37 17.22
N LEU A 162 9.04 -2.46 17.68
CA LEU A 162 9.74 -3.49 18.47
C LEU A 162 10.83 -4.19 17.65
N ASP A 163 10.54 -4.59 16.41
CA ASP A 163 11.51 -5.26 15.55
C ASP A 163 12.65 -4.33 15.12
N VAL A 164 12.38 -3.05 14.88
CA VAL A 164 13.44 -2.06 14.63
C VAL A 164 14.31 -1.89 15.87
N LYS A 165 13.73 -1.65 17.06
CA LYS A 165 14.51 -1.47 18.30
C LYS A 165 15.36 -2.69 18.65
N ALA A 166 14.83 -3.89 18.41
CA ALA A 166 15.51 -5.14 18.69
C ALA A 166 16.50 -5.58 17.59
N ASN A 167 16.70 -4.78 16.53
CA ASN A 167 17.53 -5.14 15.37
C ASN A 167 17.10 -6.46 14.70
N ARG A 168 15.78 -6.70 14.63
CA ARG A 168 15.13 -7.89 14.05
C ARG A 168 14.22 -7.57 12.86
N LEU A 169 14.33 -6.37 12.30
CA LEU A 169 13.59 -6.01 11.10
C LEU A 169 13.89 -7.01 9.97
N PRO A 170 12.88 -7.61 9.31
CA PRO A 170 13.08 -8.57 8.24
C PRO A 170 13.68 -7.90 7.00
N LYS A 171 14.30 -8.71 6.13
CA LYS A 171 14.95 -8.22 4.90
C LYS A 171 13.97 -7.51 3.97
N VAL A 172 12.71 -7.97 3.92
CA VAL A 172 11.62 -7.30 3.22
C VAL A 172 10.53 -6.92 4.22
N SER A 173 10.20 -5.64 4.28
CA SER A 173 9.17 -5.13 5.19
C SER A 173 8.17 -4.31 4.41
N TRP A 174 6.90 -4.73 4.42
CA TRP A 174 5.80 -3.90 3.94
C TRP A 174 5.17 -3.20 5.14
N VAL A 175 5.04 -1.88 5.09
CA VAL A 175 4.43 -1.09 6.17
C VAL A 175 3.22 -0.38 5.62
N VAL A 176 2.05 -0.66 6.19
CA VAL A 176 0.79 -0.07 5.77
C VAL A 176 0.18 0.71 6.93
N PRO A 177 0.11 2.05 6.85
CA PRO A 177 -0.53 2.86 7.87
C PRO A 177 -2.06 2.68 7.86
N ASN A 178 -2.74 3.21 8.88
CA ASN A 178 -4.20 3.23 8.87
C ASN A 178 -4.73 4.18 7.80
N ILE A 179 -6.02 4.02 7.47
CA ILE A 179 -6.71 4.83 6.47
C ILE A 179 -6.63 6.35 6.74
N ILE A 180 -6.60 6.78 8.00
CA ILE A 180 -6.50 8.20 8.38
C ILE A 180 -5.13 8.78 7.96
N GLN A 181 -4.08 7.97 8.07
CA GLN A 181 -2.70 8.34 7.76
C GLN A 181 -2.21 7.78 6.41
N SER A 182 -3.11 7.29 5.56
CA SER A 182 -2.77 6.75 4.24
C SER A 182 -2.98 7.77 3.11
N GLU A 183 -3.39 9.00 3.43
CA GLU A 183 -3.72 10.06 2.46
C GLU A 183 -4.91 9.70 1.55
N HIS A 184 -5.76 8.78 1.99
CA HIS A 184 -6.94 8.41 1.21
C HIS A 184 -7.93 9.60 1.17
N PRO A 185 -8.38 10.05 -0.02
CA PRO A 185 -9.42 11.08 -0.11
C PRO A 185 -10.71 10.64 0.62
N ALA A 186 -11.44 11.49 1.34
CA ALA A 186 -11.35 12.95 1.47
C ALA A 186 -10.59 13.42 2.73
N LEU A 187 -9.62 12.64 3.21
CA LEU A 187 -8.85 12.99 4.40
C LEU A 187 -7.76 14.03 4.10
N PRO A 188 -7.41 14.92 5.05
CA PRO A 188 -6.34 15.89 4.85
C PRO A 188 -4.98 15.24 4.62
N VAL A 189 -4.30 15.63 3.55
CA VAL A 189 -2.98 15.09 3.16
C VAL A 189 -1.88 15.31 4.21
N ASN A 190 -1.97 16.38 4.99
CA ASN A 190 -1.02 16.66 6.06
C ASN A 190 -1.02 15.58 7.17
N VAL A 191 -2.10 14.81 7.30
CA VAL A 191 -2.19 13.71 8.27
C VAL A 191 -1.40 12.48 7.81
N GLY A 192 -1.26 12.26 6.51
CA GLY A 192 -0.46 11.15 5.98
C GLY A 192 1.04 11.32 6.20
N ALA A 193 1.53 12.56 6.14
CA ALA A 193 2.90 12.90 6.50
C ALA A 193 3.30 12.41 7.91
N VAL A 194 2.34 12.25 8.83
CA VAL A 194 2.58 11.69 10.17
C VAL A 194 3.07 10.24 10.10
N ALA A 195 2.49 9.40 9.23
CA ALA A 195 2.95 8.02 9.07
C ALA A 195 4.39 7.99 8.52
N ILE A 196 4.68 8.80 7.50
CA ILE A 196 6.01 8.90 6.90
C ILE A 196 7.05 9.30 7.97
N VAL A 197 6.76 10.37 8.72
CA VAL A 197 7.66 10.85 9.78
C VAL A 197 7.85 9.80 10.87
N ASN A 198 6.80 9.09 11.27
CA ASN A 198 6.89 8.06 12.30
C ASN A 198 7.71 6.84 11.84
N ILE A 199 7.55 6.41 10.59
CA ILE A 199 8.35 5.34 10.00
C ILE A 199 9.82 5.75 9.97
N LEU A 200 10.13 6.94 9.45
CA LEU A 200 11.50 7.46 9.37
C LEU A 200 12.13 7.61 10.76
N ARG A 201 11.42 8.21 11.72
CA ARG A 201 11.90 8.33 13.11
C ARG A 201 12.17 6.97 13.75
N THR A 202 11.31 5.99 13.50
CA THR A 202 11.49 4.64 14.03
C THR A 202 12.76 4.02 13.45
N LEU A 203 12.95 4.08 12.13
CA LEU A 203 14.15 3.56 11.47
C LEU A 203 15.43 4.27 11.96
N LEU A 204 15.40 5.60 12.06
CA LEU A 204 16.52 6.42 12.55
C LEU A 204 16.84 6.19 14.04
N SER A 205 15.89 5.67 14.83
CA SER A 205 16.13 5.35 16.24
C SER A 205 17.08 4.17 16.45
N ASN A 206 17.34 3.37 15.40
CA ASN A 206 18.33 2.30 15.42
C ASN A 206 19.33 2.46 14.26
N PRO A 207 20.52 3.05 14.51
CA PRO A 207 21.54 3.25 13.48
C PRO A 207 21.94 1.96 12.75
N ALA A 208 22.01 0.82 13.45
CA ALA A 208 22.39 -0.46 12.85
C ALA A 208 21.36 -0.99 11.83
N VAL A 209 20.09 -0.63 11.99
CA VAL A 209 19.03 -0.89 10.99
C VAL A 209 19.13 0.14 9.87
N TRP A 210 19.22 1.43 10.22
CA TRP A 210 19.24 2.52 9.24
C TRP A 210 20.38 2.40 8.22
N GLU A 211 21.59 2.10 8.68
CA GLU A 211 22.78 1.93 7.84
C GLU A 211 22.59 0.84 6.78
N LYS A 212 21.83 -0.22 7.10
CA LYS A 212 21.55 -1.33 6.18
C LYS A 212 20.40 -1.03 5.21
N THR A 213 19.48 -0.15 5.61
CA THR A 213 18.36 0.28 4.75
C THR A 213 18.78 1.29 3.69
N ARG A 214 19.94 1.95 3.84
CA ARG A 214 20.52 2.86 2.85
C ARG A 214 21.75 2.23 2.20
N LYS A 215 21.57 1.35 1.20
CA LYS A 215 22.68 1.08 0.29
C LYS A 215 22.91 2.33 -0.56
N ARG A 216 23.97 3.10 -0.25
CA ARG A 216 24.57 3.97 -1.26
C ARG A 216 24.93 3.07 -2.45
N PRO A 217 24.61 3.45 -3.70
CA PRO A 217 25.23 2.79 -4.85
C PRO A 217 26.75 2.90 -4.64
N ARG A 218 27.45 1.76 -4.72
CA ARG A 218 28.90 1.78 -4.81
C ARG A 218 29.29 2.18 -6.22
#